data_AF-M3VF61-F1
#
_entry.id   AF-M3VF61-F1
#
_cell.length_a   1.000
_cell.length_b   1.000
_cell.length_c   1.000
_cell.angle_alpha   90.00
_cell.angle_beta   90.00
_cell.angle_gamma   90.00
#
_symmetry.space_group_name_H-M   'P 1'
#
loop_
_entity.id
_entity.type
_entity.pdbx_description
1 polymer ?
#
loop_
_entity_poly.entity_id
_entity_poly.type
_entity_poly.pdbx_seq_one_letter_code
_entity_poly.pdbx_strand_id
1 'polypeptide(L)'
;MAGPVGSRGQSQYDWPLAPRPPVTRGFDPPEQHWESGHRGVDLASTADSAVLAARAGTVQFAGPVGGRPVISILHADGVTTTYEPVTPRVRRGDPVGRGEVIGVLLAGHPDCSAPACLHWGARRGVGHDADYLNPLGLLGVLRVRLKPLTPADAPDRAPRGAARR
;
A
#
# COMPACT_ATOMS: atom_id res chain seq x y z
N MET A 1 -32.67 17.83 -21.17
CA MET A 1 -31.22 17.70 -21.38
C MET A 1 -30.57 17.56 -20.01
N ALA A 2 -30.27 16.33 -19.58
CA ALA A 2 -29.58 16.08 -18.31
C ALA A 2 -28.07 16.32 -18.52
N GLY A 3 -27.45 17.12 -17.64
CA GLY A 3 -26.02 17.42 -17.68
C GLY A 3 -25.16 16.19 -17.42
N PRO A 4 -23.84 16.26 -17.70
CA PRO A 4 -22.95 15.12 -17.56
C PRO A 4 -22.86 14.72 -16.08
N VAL A 5 -23.12 13.44 -15.81
CA VAL A 5 -22.87 12.82 -14.51
C VAL A 5 -21.35 12.79 -14.31
N GLY A 6 -20.88 13.40 -13.23
CA GLY A 6 -19.46 13.48 -12.90
C GLY A 6 -18.77 12.11 -12.91
N SER A 7 -17.60 12.06 -13.53
CA SER A 7 -16.66 10.94 -13.49
C SER A 7 -16.44 10.48 -12.05
N ARG A 8 -16.80 9.23 -11.74
CA ARG A 8 -16.37 8.56 -10.50
C ARG A 8 -14.85 8.52 -10.53
N GLY A 9 -14.20 9.22 -9.61
CA GLY A 9 -12.73 9.29 -9.52
C GLY A 9 -12.12 7.89 -9.54
N GLN A 10 -11.49 7.52 -10.66
CA GLN A 10 -10.68 6.32 -10.73
C GLN A 10 -9.46 6.52 -9.82
N SER A 11 -9.10 5.51 -9.04
CA SER A 11 -7.87 5.56 -8.25
C SER A 11 -6.69 5.82 -9.18
N GLN A 12 -5.77 6.69 -8.76
CA GLN A 12 -4.52 6.91 -9.49
C GLN A 12 -3.54 5.73 -9.31
N TYR A 13 -3.88 4.79 -8.44
CA TYR A 13 -3.16 3.54 -8.21
C TYR A 13 -3.93 2.36 -8.80
N ASP A 14 -3.19 1.37 -9.30
CA ASP A 14 -3.66 0.08 -9.75
C ASP A 14 -2.92 -1.07 -9.06
N TRP A 15 -3.42 -2.29 -9.24
CA TRP A 15 -2.79 -3.50 -8.74
C TRP A 15 -1.37 -3.66 -9.33
N PRO A 16 -0.38 -4.05 -8.52
CA PRO A 16 1.00 -4.25 -8.97
C PRO A 16 1.21 -5.57 -9.73
N LEU A 17 0.13 -6.34 -9.95
CA LEU A 17 0.10 -7.61 -10.65
C LEU A 17 -1.16 -7.68 -11.52
N ALA A 18 -1.08 -8.42 -12.62
CA ALA A 18 -2.19 -8.68 -13.52
C ALA A 18 -2.27 -10.19 -13.87
N PRO A 19 -3.48 -10.80 -13.89
CA PRO A 19 -4.77 -10.24 -13.49
C PRO A 19 -4.81 -9.89 -11.99
N ARG A 20 -5.91 -9.28 -11.52
CA ARG A 20 -6.07 -8.90 -10.11
C ARG A 20 -5.71 -10.08 -9.19
N PRO A 21 -4.69 -9.96 -8.33
CA PRO A 21 -4.23 -11.08 -7.52
C PRO A 21 -5.15 -11.31 -6.30
N PRO A 22 -5.26 -12.56 -5.81
CA PRO A 22 -5.78 -12.83 -4.48
C PRO A 22 -4.86 -12.23 -3.42
N VAL A 23 -5.44 -11.63 -2.37
CA VAL A 23 -4.71 -11.21 -1.17
C VAL A 23 -4.62 -12.41 -0.24
N THR A 24 -3.42 -12.90 0.05
CA THR A 24 -3.18 -14.06 0.94
C THR A 24 -2.88 -13.65 2.37
N ARG A 25 -2.30 -12.45 2.56
CA ARG A 25 -2.06 -11.87 3.89
C ARG A 25 -2.36 -10.38 3.88
N GLY A 26 -3.18 -9.94 4.84
CA GLY A 26 -3.61 -8.55 4.99
C GLY A 26 -2.59 -7.68 5.72
N PHE A 27 -2.77 -6.36 5.64
CA PHE A 27 -2.00 -5.38 6.38
C PHE A 27 -2.30 -5.48 7.88
N ASP A 28 -1.25 -5.65 8.66
CA ASP A 28 -1.31 -5.87 10.11
C ASP A 28 -0.12 -5.11 10.74
N PRO A 29 -0.19 -3.77 10.81
CA PRO A 29 0.94 -2.97 11.24
C PRO A 29 1.24 -3.27 12.71
N PRO A 30 2.52 -3.34 13.09
CA PRO A 30 2.86 -3.50 14.50
C PRO A 30 2.44 -2.27 15.31
N GLU A 31 2.18 -2.45 16.61
CA GLU A 31 1.89 -1.33 17.52
C GLU A 31 3.09 -0.37 17.60
N GLN A 32 4.30 -0.92 17.65
CA GLN A 32 5.54 -0.15 17.57
C GLN A 32 6.31 -0.43 16.27
N HIS A 33 6.98 0.58 15.72
CA HIS A 33 7.70 0.44 14.45
C HIS A 33 8.81 -0.63 14.46
N TRP A 34 9.36 -1.01 15.62
CA TRP A 34 10.39 -2.06 15.75
C TRP A 34 9.84 -3.45 16.06
N GLU A 35 8.53 -3.57 16.30
CA GLU A 35 7.91 -4.86 16.60
C GLU A 35 7.62 -5.67 15.32
N SER A 36 7.28 -6.94 15.52
CA SER A 36 6.84 -7.82 14.43
C SER A 36 5.46 -7.39 13.95
N GLY A 37 5.28 -7.37 12.64
CA GLY A 37 4.01 -7.05 12.00
C GLY A 37 4.13 -7.14 10.49
N HIS A 38 3.00 -6.98 9.80
CA HIS A 38 2.89 -7.04 8.35
C HIS A 38 2.62 -5.65 7.76
N ARG A 39 3.71 -4.96 7.41
CA ARG A 39 3.72 -3.56 6.93
C ARG A 39 3.35 -3.40 5.45
N GLY A 40 2.58 -4.35 4.92
CA GLY A 40 2.14 -4.43 3.54
C GLY A 40 1.05 -5.50 3.39
N VAL A 41 0.82 -5.95 2.16
CA VAL A 41 -0.04 -7.10 1.87
C VAL A 41 0.71 -8.10 1.00
N ASP A 42 0.38 -9.39 1.14
CA ASP A 42 0.92 -10.42 0.28
C ASP A 42 -0.09 -10.79 -0.79
N LEU A 43 0.35 -10.79 -2.03
CA LEU A 43 -0.45 -11.00 -3.23
C LEU A 43 -0.01 -12.28 -3.93
N ALA A 44 -0.90 -13.25 -4.06
CA ALA A 44 -0.59 -14.52 -4.71
C ALA A 44 -0.36 -14.36 -6.22
N SER A 45 0.69 -15.00 -6.73
CA SER A 45 0.99 -15.12 -8.15
C SER A 45 1.85 -16.36 -8.43
N THR A 46 2.44 -16.43 -9.62
CA THR A 46 3.48 -17.40 -9.98
C THR A 46 4.85 -16.72 -10.07
N ALA A 47 5.92 -17.51 -9.95
CA ALA A 47 7.26 -17.04 -10.27
C ALA A 47 7.32 -16.46 -11.70
N ASP A 48 8.25 -15.53 -11.92
CA ASP A 48 8.49 -14.81 -13.17
C ASP A 48 7.34 -13.92 -13.66
N SER A 49 6.25 -13.80 -12.87
CA SER A 49 5.18 -12.85 -13.14
C SER A 49 5.72 -11.43 -13.27
N ALA A 50 5.24 -10.68 -14.25
CA ALA A 50 5.56 -9.27 -14.39
C ALA A 50 5.01 -8.49 -13.20
N VAL A 51 5.88 -7.73 -12.53
CA VAL A 51 5.49 -6.80 -11.47
C VAL A 51 5.39 -5.41 -12.07
N LEU A 52 4.28 -4.73 -11.78
CA LEU A 52 3.91 -3.45 -12.38
C LEU A 52 4.04 -2.32 -11.37
N ALA A 53 4.46 -1.14 -11.82
CA ALA A 53 4.38 0.07 -11.01
C ALA A 53 2.91 0.41 -10.71
N ALA A 54 2.54 0.41 -9.44
CA ALA A 54 1.15 0.66 -9.01
C ALA A 54 0.66 2.07 -9.40
N ARG A 55 1.57 3.04 -9.51
CA ARG A 55 1.32 4.41 -9.98
C ARG A 55 2.59 4.98 -10.59
N ALA A 56 2.46 5.97 -11.46
CA ALA A 56 3.60 6.71 -11.98
C ALA A 56 4.45 7.32 -10.84
N GLY A 57 5.77 7.36 -11.01
CA GLY A 57 6.69 7.85 -9.99
C GLY A 57 8.15 7.72 -10.38
N THR A 58 9.03 7.86 -9.40
CA THR A 58 10.48 7.71 -9.55
C THR A 58 10.98 6.59 -8.65
N VAL A 59 11.80 5.69 -9.20
CA VAL A 59 12.41 4.61 -8.44
C VAL A 59 13.41 5.18 -7.42
N GLN A 60 13.14 5.02 -6.12
CA GLN A 60 14.05 5.44 -5.05
C GLN A 60 15.12 4.39 -4.75
N PHE A 61 14.81 3.12 -4.98
CA PHE A 61 15.70 1.99 -4.72
C PHE A 61 15.33 0.79 -5.59
N ALA A 62 16.34 0.06 -6.05
CA ALA A 62 16.21 -1.22 -6.74
C ALA A 62 17.45 -2.06 -6.43
N GLY A 63 17.33 -3.07 -5.57
CA GLY A 63 18.47 -3.85 -5.11
C GLY A 63 18.18 -4.74 -3.89
N PRO A 64 19.19 -5.38 -3.29
CA PRO A 64 19.00 -6.26 -2.14
C PRO A 64 18.81 -5.49 -0.83
N VAL A 65 17.86 -5.92 0.00
CA VAL A 65 17.65 -5.53 1.40
C VAL A 65 17.53 -6.81 2.22
N GLY A 66 18.41 -7.01 3.21
CA GLY A 66 18.38 -8.24 4.02
C GLY A 66 18.49 -9.54 3.20
N GLY A 67 19.16 -9.49 2.04
CA GLY A 67 19.28 -10.62 1.11
C GLY A 67 18.11 -10.81 0.13
N ARG A 68 17.05 -9.99 0.19
CA ARG A 68 15.87 -10.07 -0.68
C ARG A 68 15.83 -8.88 -1.64
N PRO A 69 15.54 -9.07 -2.94
CA PRO A 69 15.53 -7.97 -3.88
C PRO A 69 14.24 -7.15 -3.77
N VAL A 70 14.39 -5.84 -3.60
CA VAL A 70 13.33 -4.88 -3.34
C VAL A 70 13.40 -3.75 -4.34
N ILE A 71 12.22 -3.30 -4.79
CA ILE A 71 12.04 -2.04 -5.52
C ILE A 71 11.22 -1.11 -4.64
N SER A 72 11.56 0.19 -4.61
CA SER A 72 10.69 1.22 -4.05
C SER A 72 10.51 2.39 -5.01
N ILE A 73 9.29 2.90 -5.10
CA ILE A 73 8.91 3.99 -6.01
C ILE A 73 8.25 5.10 -5.21
N LEU A 74 8.77 6.32 -5.33
CA LEU A 74 8.14 7.53 -4.79
C LEU A 74 7.15 8.11 -5.80
N HIS A 75 5.95 8.39 -5.35
CA HIS A 75 4.89 8.97 -6.16
C HIS A 75 4.69 10.47 -5.85
N ALA A 76 4.02 11.18 -6.75
CA ALA A 76 3.82 12.62 -6.66
C ALA A 76 2.98 13.08 -5.44
N ASP A 77 2.26 12.17 -4.77
CA ASP A 77 1.50 12.46 -3.54
C ASP A 77 2.31 12.20 -2.25
N GLY A 78 3.61 11.92 -2.37
CA GLY A 78 4.51 11.63 -1.27
C GLY A 78 4.41 10.21 -0.70
N VAL A 79 3.60 9.33 -1.30
CA VAL A 79 3.58 7.90 -0.94
C VAL A 79 4.75 7.20 -1.63
N THR A 80 5.43 6.32 -0.89
CA THR A 80 6.37 5.35 -1.44
C THR A 80 5.73 3.96 -1.43
N THR A 81 5.66 3.31 -2.59
CA THR A 81 5.30 1.88 -2.67
C THR A 81 6.55 1.00 -2.70
N THR A 82 6.47 -0.19 -2.13
CA THR A 82 7.57 -1.18 -2.08
C THR A 82 7.13 -2.52 -2.63
N TYR A 83 8.03 -3.22 -3.33
CA TYR A 83 7.74 -4.46 -4.06
C TYR A 83 8.84 -5.47 -3.76
N GLU A 84 8.48 -6.62 -3.20
CA GLU A 84 9.41 -7.65 -2.76
C GLU A 84 8.78 -9.06 -2.81
N PRO A 85 9.49 -10.14 -3.19
CA PRO A 85 10.83 -10.16 -3.76
C PRO A 85 10.79 -9.99 -5.29
N VAL A 86 11.42 -8.94 -5.82
CA VAL A 86 11.35 -8.61 -7.26
C VAL A 86 12.73 -8.42 -7.86
N THR A 87 13.07 -9.22 -8.87
CA THR A 87 14.26 -8.98 -9.69
C THR A 87 14.03 -7.72 -10.53
N PRO A 88 14.80 -6.64 -10.31
CA PRO A 88 14.53 -5.36 -10.93
C PRO A 88 14.90 -5.33 -12.41
N ARG A 89 14.04 -4.69 -13.22
CA ARG A 89 14.33 -4.26 -14.59
C ARG A 89 14.57 -2.75 -14.70
N VAL A 90 14.43 -2.04 -13.58
CA VAL A 90 14.63 -0.60 -13.41
C VAL A 90 15.78 -0.34 -12.46
N ARG A 91 16.29 0.90 -12.47
CA ARG A 91 17.35 1.39 -11.59
C ARG A 91 16.86 2.58 -10.77
N ARG A 92 17.54 2.87 -9.67
CA ARG A 92 17.31 4.09 -8.89
C ARG A 92 17.43 5.32 -9.80
N GLY A 93 16.46 6.22 -9.70
CA GLY A 93 16.36 7.45 -10.49
C GLY A 93 15.48 7.31 -11.74
N ASP A 94 15.18 6.09 -12.18
CA ASP A 94 14.34 5.89 -13.36
C ASP A 94 12.90 6.42 -13.12
N PRO A 95 12.33 7.19 -14.05
CA PRO A 95 10.90 7.46 -14.06
C PRO A 95 10.15 6.23 -14.55
N VAL A 96 9.00 5.93 -13.94
CA VAL A 96 8.13 4.83 -14.34
C VAL A 96 6.69 5.32 -14.47
N GLY A 97 5.98 4.79 -15.46
CA GLY A 97 4.54 4.98 -15.65
C GLY A 97 3.71 4.02 -14.81
N ARG A 98 2.43 4.36 -14.57
CA ARG A 98 1.48 3.41 -13.96
C ARG A 98 1.29 2.21 -14.89
N GLY A 99 1.38 1.01 -14.35
CA GLY A 99 1.27 -0.25 -15.11
C GLY A 99 2.52 -0.63 -15.89
N GLU A 100 3.61 0.14 -15.79
CA GLU A 100 4.88 -0.22 -16.41
C GLU A 100 5.53 -1.40 -15.69
N VAL A 101 6.15 -2.32 -16.44
CA VAL A 101 6.87 -3.47 -15.87
C VAL A 101 8.16 -3.01 -15.21
N ILE A 102 8.23 -3.14 -13.89
CA ILE A 102 9.42 -2.74 -13.10
C ILE A 102 10.34 -3.91 -12.76
N GLY A 103 9.87 -5.14 -12.94
CA GLY A 103 10.64 -6.33 -12.62
C GLY A 103 9.83 -7.62 -12.77
N VAL A 104 10.44 -8.71 -12.31
CA VAL A 104 9.81 -10.03 -12.26
C VAL A 104 9.80 -10.58 -10.85
N LEU A 105 8.69 -11.19 -10.46
CA LEU A 105 8.49 -11.76 -9.13
C LEU A 105 9.34 -13.02 -8.96
N LEU A 106 10.08 -13.11 -7.85
CA LEU A 106 10.79 -14.32 -7.50
C LEU A 106 9.89 -15.37 -6.85
N ALA A 107 10.24 -16.64 -7.04
CA ALA A 107 9.60 -17.75 -6.36
C ALA A 107 9.86 -17.71 -4.85
N GLY A 108 8.93 -18.28 -4.08
CA GLY A 108 9.11 -18.50 -2.66
C GLY A 108 8.80 -17.29 -1.79
N HIS A 109 8.04 -17.53 -0.74
CA HIS A 109 7.82 -16.60 0.37
C HIS A 109 7.43 -17.44 1.59
N PRO A 110 8.10 -17.29 2.75
CA PRO A 110 7.65 -17.92 3.98
C PRO A 110 6.17 -17.59 4.23
N ASP A 111 5.36 -18.58 4.60
CA ASP A 111 3.92 -18.42 4.89
C ASP A 111 3.00 -18.11 3.69
N CYS A 112 3.51 -18.12 2.46
CA CYS A 112 2.69 -18.04 1.25
C CYS A 112 2.31 -19.44 0.75
N SER A 113 1.01 -19.72 0.62
CA SER A 113 0.50 -20.99 0.07
C SER A 113 0.48 -21.04 -1.46
N ALA A 114 0.74 -19.92 -2.14
CA ALA A 114 0.85 -19.82 -3.59
C ALA A 114 2.29 -20.09 -4.07
N PRO A 115 2.51 -20.38 -5.37
CA PRO A 115 3.85 -20.60 -5.92
C PRO A 115 4.80 -19.42 -5.72
N ALA A 116 4.26 -18.20 -5.70
CA ALA A 116 4.95 -16.99 -5.29
C ALA A 116 3.96 -16.00 -4.65
N CYS A 117 4.45 -15.17 -3.73
CA CYS A 117 3.72 -14.01 -3.24
C CYS A 117 4.55 -12.75 -3.42
N LEU A 118 3.93 -11.69 -3.94
CA LEU A 118 4.47 -10.34 -3.88
C LEU A 118 4.04 -9.71 -2.57
N HIS A 119 5.01 -9.37 -1.71
CA HIS A 119 4.82 -8.41 -0.63
C HIS A 119 4.80 -7.00 -1.23
N TRP A 120 3.64 -6.36 -1.14
CA TRP A 120 3.41 -4.99 -1.61
C TRP A 120 3.14 -4.08 -0.42
N GLY A 121 4.01 -3.09 -0.21
CA GLY A 121 3.93 -2.15 0.91
C GLY A 121 3.67 -0.73 0.45
N ALA A 122 3.21 0.11 1.38
CA ALA A 122 3.06 1.54 1.16
C ALA A 122 3.42 2.31 2.44
N ARG A 123 4.10 3.44 2.28
CA ARG A 123 4.41 4.35 3.40
C ARG A 123 4.47 5.80 2.97
N ARG A 124 4.29 6.72 3.91
CA ARG A 124 4.61 8.14 3.77
C ARG A 124 5.74 8.51 4.73
N GLY A 125 6.61 9.42 4.33
CA GLY A 125 7.79 9.77 5.12
C GLY A 125 8.94 8.76 4.98
N VAL A 126 9.95 8.91 5.83
CA VAL A 126 11.22 8.15 5.75
C VAL A 126 11.72 7.79 7.15
N GLY A 127 12.59 6.79 7.24
CA GLY A 127 13.24 6.43 8.49
C GLY A 127 12.26 5.97 9.57
N HIS A 128 12.49 6.42 10.80
CA HIS A 128 11.66 6.10 11.97
C HIS A 128 10.31 6.82 11.98
N ASP A 129 10.18 7.94 11.25
CA ASP A 129 8.94 8.71 11.14
C ASP A 129 8.04 8.23 9.99
N ALA A 130 8.37 7.07 9.40
CA ALA A 130 7.61 6.53 8.30
C ALA A 130 6.26 5.99 8.78
N ASP A 131 5.19 6.57 8.26
CA ASP A 131 3.83 6.11 8.47
C ASP A 131 3.47 5.04 7.45
N TYR A 132 3.21 3.81 7.91
CA TYR A 132 2.87 2.68 7.07
C TYR A 132 1.37 2.67 6.76
N LEU A 133 1.05 2.58 5.48
CA LEU A 133 -0.31 2.65 4.98
C LEU A 133 -0.75 1.26 4.54
N ASN A 134 -2.03 0.92 4.74
CA ASN A 134 -2.62 -0.23 4.06
C ASN A 134 -2.64 0.05 2.54
N PRO A 135 -1.85 -0.66 1.72
CA PRO A 135 -1.73 -0.39 0.29
C PRO A 135 -3.03 -0.65 -0.48
N LEU A 136 -3.92 -1.52 0.04
CA LEU A 136 -5.24 -1.72 -0.55
C LEU A 136 -6.11 -0.45 -0.47
N GLY A 137 -5.85 0.46 0.46
CA GLY A 137 -6.50 1.76 0.54
C GLY A 137 -6.20 2.67 -0.65
N LEU A 138 -5.01 2.53 -1.27
CA LEU A 138 -4.59 3.34 -2.41
C LEU A 138 -5.43 3.06 -3.67
N LEU A 139 -5.90 1.82 -3.80
CA LEU A 139 -6.72 1.35 -4.92
C LEU A 139 -8.17 1.88 -4.88
N GLY A 140 -8.51 2.74 -3.92
CA GLY A 140 -9.87 3.28 -3.77
C GLY A 140 -10.94 2.24 -3.40
N VAL A 141 -10.52 1.02 -3.01
CA VAL A 141 -11.45 -0.08 -2.66
C VAL A 141 -12.00 0.02 -1.25
N LEU A 142 -11.32 0.76 -0.35
CA LEU A 142 -11.77 0.93 1.02
C LEU A 142 -12.89 1.97 1.10
N ARG A 143 -14.14 1.50 1.11
CA ARG A 143 -15.28 2.33 1.54
C ARG A 143 -15.26 2.41 3.06
N VAL A 144 -14.67 3.46 3.61
CA VAL A 144 -14.80 3.77 5.03
C VAL A 144 -16.29 4.04 5.33
N ARG A 145 -16.80 3.38 6.37
CA ARG A 145 -18.10 3.65 6.98
C ARG A 145 -17.85 3.84 8.46
N LEU A 146 -18.36 4.93 9.01
CA LEU A 146 -18.34 5.15 10.45
C LEU A 146 -19.37 4.21 11.09
N LYS A 147 -19.01 3.63 12.23
CA LYS A 147 -19.99 2.99 13.12
C LYS A 147 -21.02 4.07 13.50
N PRO A 148 -22.34 3.84 13.33
CA PRO A 148 -23.34 4.75 13.85
C PRO A 148 -23.12 4.90 15.37
N LEU A 149 -22.95 6.14 15.83
CA LEU A 149 -22.85 6.40 17.26
C LEU A 149 -24.23 6.16 17.88
N THR A 150 -24.30 5.23 18.81
CA THR A 150 -25.46 5.11 19.68
C THR A 150 -25.31 6.12 20.83
N PRO A 151 -26.40 6.51 21.51
CA PRO A 151 -26.31 7.37 22.70
C PRO A 151 -25.37 6.85 23.79
N ALA A 152 -25.08 5.55 23.82
CA ALA A 152 -24.12 4.93 24.73
C ALA A 152 -22.64 5.16 24.33
N ASP A 153 -22.37 5.55 23.07
CA ASP A 153 -21.03 5.90 22.58
C ASP A 153 -20.74 7.42 22.72
N ALA A 154 -21.69 8.22 23.24
CA ALA A 154 -21.50 9.65 23.41
C ALA A 154 -20.53 9.93 24.57
N PRO A 155 -19.49 10.76 24.37
CA PRO A 155 -18.57 11.12 25.45
C PRO A 155 -19.34 11.84 26.56
N ASP A 156 -19.01 11.51 27.81
CA ASP A 156 -19.64 12.10 28.98
C ASP A 156 -19.41 13.62 28.96
N ARG A 157 -20.51 14.37 28.87
CA ARG A 157 -20.44 15.82 28.63
C ARG A 157 -20.05 16.48 29.95
N ALA A 158 -18.79 16.87 30.07
CA ALA A 158 -18.31 17.62 31.22
C ALA A 158 -19.23 18.83 31.51
N PRO A 159 -19.62 19.06 32.77
CA PRO A 159 -20.56 20.13 33.11
C PRO A 159 -19.96 21.48 32.75
N ARG A 160 -20.74 22.30 32.04
CA ARG A 160 -20.38 23.69 31.72
C ARG A 160 -20.19 24.43 33.04
N GLY A 161 -18.96 24.83 33.34
CA GLY A 161 -18.65 25.67 34.50
C GLY A 161 -19.49 26.93 34.46
N ALA A 162 -20.26 27.17 35.53
CA ALA A 162 -21.03 28.39 35.70
C ALA A 162 -20.09 29.60 35.71
N ALA A 163 -20.33 30.56 34.82
CA ALA A 163 -19.67 31.85 34.85
C ALA A 163 -19.92 32.50 36.23
N ARG A 164 -18.84 32.75 36.98
CA ARG A 164 -18.90 33.56 38.20
C ARG A 164 -19.17 35.01 37.78
N ARG A 165 -20.19 35.60 38.42
CA ARG A 165 -20.57 37.02 38.30
C ARG A 165 -19.51 37.93 38.89
#